data_AF-A0AAN1LCS5-F1
#
_entry.id   AF-A0AAN1LCS5-F1
#
_cell.length_a   1.000
_cell.length_b   1.000
_cell.length_c   1.000
_cell.angle_alpha   90.00
_cell.angle_beta   90.00
_cell.angle_gamma   90.00
#
_symmetry.space_group_name_H-M   'P 1'
#
loop_
_entity.id
_entity.type
_entity.pdbx_description
1 polymer ?
#
loop_
_entity_poly.entity_id
_entity_poly.type
_entity_poly.pdbx_seq_one_letter_code
_entity_poly.pdbx_strand_id
1 'polypeptide(L)'
;MSDENSKDEPWRKRKMIQGRWRDPDDQTDVVQRVEKTISVKLLEAERDEFDAQIAKLGIKRNRAMRIAARRIGGFLELDPETIGILRAVTRSISGIAVNVNQIAKAANRTHDPDYQRFFRERAELGKEIARLDAVLQPLLDVAQRRSDGLQRLKDASE
;
A
#
# COMPACT_ATOMS: atom_id res chain seq x y z
N MET A 1 19.87 50.31 -11.78
CA MET A 1 19.67 48.86 -12.01
C MET A 1 19.30 48.28 -10.67
N SER A 2 18.01 48.03 -10.49
CA SER A 2 17.41 47.66 -9.21
C SER A 2 17.58 46.15 -8.99
N ASP A 3 18.31 45.75 -7.95
CA ASP A 3 18.32 44.37 -7.44
C ASP A 3 17.17 44.19 -6.44
N GLU A 4 15.94 44.29 -6.94
CA GLU A 4 14.73 43.82 -6.24
C GLU A 4 14.39 42.42 -6.78
N ASN A 5 14.98 41.36 -6.22
CA ASN A 5 14.35 40.02 -6.28
C ASN A 5 14.90 38.97 -5.31
N SER A 6 15.53 39.37 -4.21
CA SER A 6 16.07 38.41 -3.21
C SER A 6 15.05 38.04 -2.12
N LYS A 7 13.79 37.69 -2.45
CA LYS A 7 12.80 37.30 -1.42
C LYS A 7 11.88 36.11 -1.71
N ASP A 8 11.97 35.41 -2.83
CA ASP A 8 11.13 34.22 -3.09
C ASP A 8 11.93 32.98 -3.47
N GLU A 9 12.82 32.57 -2.56
CA GLU A 9 13.47 31.27 -2.66
C GLU A 9 12.68 30.21 -1.85
N PRO A 10 11.94 29.31 -2.51
CA PRO A 10 11.04 28.34 -1.85
C PRO A 10 11.78 27.35 -0.95
N TRP A 11 13.09 27.16 -1.14
CA TRP A 11 13.91 26.24 -0.36
C TRP A 11 14.16 26.71 1.10
N ARG A 12 14.08 28.02 1.38
CA ARG A 12 14.29 28.57 2.73
C ARG A 12 13.18 28.24 3.72
N LYS A 13 11.99 27.85 3.23
CA LYS A 13 10.84 27.53 4.09
C LYS A 13 10.72 26.04 4.45
N ARG A 14 11.60 25.19 3.91
CA ARG A 14 11.61 23.74 4.16
C ARG A 14 12.14 23.44 5.55
N LYS A 15 11.46 22.58 6.30
CA LYS A 15 11.93 22.10 7.61
C LYS A 15 12.34 20.64 7.52
N MET A 16 13.47 20.31 8.13
CA MET A 16 13.93 18.92 8.27
C MET A 16 13.23 18.28 9.46
N ILE A 17 12.42 17.25 9.22
CA ILE A 17 11.72 16.48 10.27
C ILE A 17 12.02 15.00 10.04
N GLN A 18 12.58 14.32 11.03
CA GLN A 18 12.88 12.86 10.99
C GLN A 18 13.72 12.45 9.75
N GLY A 19 14.71 13.27 9.37
CA GLY A 19 15.63 12.96 8.27
C GLY A 19 15.06 13.13 6.85
N ARG A 20 13.86 13.69 6.69
CA ARG A 20 13.33 14.12 5.38
C ARG A 20 13.09 15.63 5.35
N TRP A 21 13.40 16.25 4.21
CA TRP A 21 13.04 17.62 3.91
C TRP A 21 11.54 17.67 3.60
N ARG A 22 10.80 18.45 4.37
CA ARG A 22 9.36 18.61 4.19
C ARG A 22 9.04 20.07 3.86
N ASP A 23 8.26 20.26 2.79
CA ASP A 23 7.74 21.57 2.41
C ASP A 23 6.67 22.02 3.42
N PRO A 24 6.56 23.31 3.75
CA PRO A 24 5.55 23.80 4.68
C PRO A 24 4.11 23.67 4.15
N ASP A 25 3.94 23.53 2.83
CA ASP A 25 2.69 23.17 2.15
C ASP A 25 2.45 21.66 2.07
N ASP A 26 3.36 20.82 2.57
CA ASP A 26 3.12 19.38 2.77
C ASP A 26 2.29 19.16 4.06
N GLN A 27 1.28 20.03 4.25
CA GLN A 27 0.08 19.65 4.97
C GLN A 27 -0.54 18.56 4.13
N THR A 28 -0.28 17.31 4.51
CA THR A 28 -1.13 16.20 4.10
C THR A 28 -2.56 16.59 4.45
N ASP A 29 -3.28 17.10 3.45
CA ASP A 29 -4.71 17.33 3.52
C ASP A 29 -5.29 16.05 4.09
N VAL A 30 -5.81 16.12 5.32
CA VAL A 30 -6.62 15.04 5.86
C VAL A 30 -7.87 15.07 5.00
N VAL A 31 -7.84 14.35 3.87
CA VAL A 31 -8.94 14.26 2.92
C VAL A 31 -10.19 13.95 3.71
N GLN A 32 -11.04 14.97 3.88
CA GLN A 32 -12.28 14.84 4.61
C GLN A 32 -13.08 13.74 3.90
N ARG A 33 -13.38 12.65 4.61
CA ARG A 33 -14.16 11.54 4.05
C ARG A 33 -15.60 11.99 3.90
N VAL A 34 -15.93 12.51 2.73
CA VAL A 34 -17.31 12.83 2.36
C VAL A 34 -18.01 11.54 1.93
N GLU A 35 -18.94 11.05 2.73
CA GLU A 35 -19.77 9.89 2.38
C GLU A 35 -20.98 10.35 1.54
N LYS A 36 -21.27 9.63 0.45
CA LYS A 36 -22.47 9.85 -0.38
C LYS A 36 -23.28 8.55 -0.47
N THR A 37 -24.59 8.66 -0.37
CA THR A 37 -25.51 7.50 -0.40
C THR A 37 -25.85 7.10 -1.83
N ILE A 38 -25.82 5.79 -2.11
CA ILE A 38 -26.31 5.19 -3.35
C ILE A 38 -27.52 4.33 -3.00
N SER A 39 -28.64 4.53 -3.71
CA SER A 39 -29.86 3.74 -3.56
C SER A 39 -30.03 2.84 -4.79
N VAL A 40 -30.19 1.54 -4.56
CA VAL A 40 -30.38 0.53 -5.62
C VAL A 40 -31.67 -0.24 -5.34
N LYS A 41 -32.50 -0.44 -6.37
CA LYS A 41 -33.67 -1.31 -6.30
C LYS A 41 -33.23 -2.74 -6.61
N LEU A 42 -33.56 -3.67 -5.73
CA LEU A 42 -33.31 -5.11 -5.88
C LEU A 42 -34.63 -5.85 -5.87
N LEU A 43 -34.66 -7.02 -6.50
CA LEU A 43 -35.76 -7.96 -6.33
C LEU A 43 -35.79 -8.45 -4.87
N GLU A 44 -36.98 -8.84 -4.40
CA GLU A 44 -37.17 -9.34 -3.04
C GLU A 44 -36.29 -10.57 -2.77
N ALA A 45 -36.26 -11.52 -3.71
CA ALA A 45 -35.41 -12.71 -3.63
C ALA A 45 -33.91 -12.38 -3.56
N GLU A 46 -33.43 -11.41 -4.35
CA GLU A 46 -32.02 -11.00 -4.35
C GLU A 46 -31.62 -10.35 -3.02
N ARG A 47 -32.52 -9.54 -2.46
CA ARG A 47 -32.31 -8.90 -1.15
C ARG A 47 -32.26 -9.94 -0.03
N ASP A 48 -33.18 -10.89 -0.02
CA ASP A 48 -33.26 -11.91 1.02
C ASP A 48 -32.07 -12.86 0.98
N GLU A 49 -31.64 -13.24 -0.22
CA GLU A 49 -30.43 -14.04 -0.40
C GLU A 49 -29.18 -13.27 0.06
N PHE A 50 -29.07 -11.99 -0.28
CA PHE A 50 -27.98 -11.13 0.18
C PHE A 50 -27.95 -11.02 1.72
N ASP A 51 -29.11 -10.83 2.34
CA ASP A 51 -29.23 -10.78 3.80
C ASP A 51 -28.86 -12.11 4.47
N ALA A 52 -29.27 -13.24 3.90
CA ALA A 52 -28.92 -14.57 4.39
C ALA A 52 -27.41 -14.83 4.30
N GLN A 53 -26.75 -14.41 3.20
CA GLN A 53 -25.30 -14.54 3.04
C GLN A 53 -24.53 -13.67 4.03
N ILE A 54 -25.00 -12.44 4.26
CA ILE A 54 -24.36 -11.51 5.20
C ILE A 54 -24.52 -11.96 6.65
N ALA A 55 -25.68 -12.52 7.00
CA ALA A 55 -25.96 -13.03 8.34
C ALA A 55 -24.97 -14.15 8.73
N LYS A 56 -24.64 -15.05 7.80
CA LYS A 56 -23.63 -16.12 8.01
C LYS A 56 -22.24 -15.57 8.34
N LEU A 57 -21.91 -14.38 7.85
CA LEU A 57 -20.60 -13.74 8.01
C LEU A 57 -20.58 -12.72 9.18
N GLY A 58 -21.73 -12.42 9.80
CA GLY A 58 -21.83 -11.43 10.88
C GLY A 58 -21.52 -9.98 10.44
N ILE A 59 -21.65 -9.65 9.16
CA ILE A 59 -21.30 -8.34 8.60
C ILE A 59 -22.56 -7.46 8.56
N LYS A 60 -22.43 -6.12 8.62
CA LYS A 60 -23.57 -5.20 8.40
C LYS A 60 -23.81 -4.97 6.91
N ARG A 61 -25.07 -4.80 6.48
CA ARG A 61 -25.46 -4.56 5.07
C ARG A 61 -24.66 -3.45 4.38
N ASN A 62 -24.47 -2.29 5.03
CA ASN A 62 -23.64 -1.19 4.50
C ASN A 62 -22.18 -1.61 4.26
N ARG A 63 -21.58 -2.41 5.17
CA ARG A 63 -20.22 -2.91 4.99
C ARG A 63 -20.13 -3.89 3.82
N ALA A 64 -21.10 -4.79 3.65
CA ALA A 64 -21.16 -5.69 2.51
C ALA A 64 -21.32 -4.93 1.18
N MET A 65 -22.22 -3.94 1.12
CA MET A 65 -22.40 -3.10 -0.08
C MET A 65 -21.17 -2.26 -0.41
N ARG A 66 -20.46 -1.72 0.60
CA ARG A 66 -19.18 -1.03 0.36
C ARG A 66 -18.10 -1.98 -0.16
N ILE A 67 -18.03 -3.21 0.34
CA ILE A 67 -17.11 -4.23 -0.19
C ILE A 67 -17.46 -4.54 -1.64
N ALA A 68 -18.75 -4.75 -1.97
CA ALA A 68 -19.21 -5.01 -3.33
C ALA A 68 -18.90 -3.84 -4.27
N ALA A 69 -19.26 -2.61 -3.89
CA ALA A 69 -19.00 -1.40 -4.68
C ALA A 69 -17.49 -1.15 -4.87
N ARG A 70 -16.68 -1.37 -3.83
CA ARG A 70 -15.22 -1.25 -3.93
C ARG A 70 -14.63 -2.31 -4.84
N ARG A 71 -15.03 -3.59 -4.70
CA ARG A 71 -14.60 -4.70 -5.56
C ARG A 71 -14.91 -4.43 -7.02
N ILE A 72 -16.14 -4.02 -7.31
CA ILE A 72 -16.58 -3.58 -8.63
C ILE A 72 -15.72 -2.40 -9.14
N GLY A 73 -15.53 -1.37 -8.33
CA GLY A 73 -14.91 -0.11 -8.72
C GLY A 73 -13.38 -0.06 -8.70
N GLY A 74 -12.64 -1.16 -8.73
CA GLY A 74 -11.16 -1.04 -8.84
C GLY A 74 -10.37 -0.86 -7.52
N PHE A 75 -11.01 -0.67 -6.35
CA PHE A 75 -10.35 -0.57 -5.03
C PHE A 75 -9.88 -1.89 -4.39
N LEU A 76 -8.57 -2.09 -4.25
CA LEU A 76 -7.98 -3.27 -3.60
C LEU A 76 -8.16 -3.18 -2.07
N GLU A 77 -8.99 -4.03 -1.48
CA GLU A 77 -9.04 -4.18 -0.02
C GLU A 77 -8.08 -5.30 0.37
N LEU A 78 -6.86 -4.93 0.73
CA LEU A 78 -5.96 -5.85 1.43
C LEU A 78 -6.56 -6.13 2.80
N ASP A 79 -6.75 -7.41 3.13
CA ASP A 79 -7.17 -7.76 4.46
C ASP A 79 -6.06 -7.36 5.48
N PRO A 80 -6.41 -7.11 6.75
CA PRO A 80 -5.46 -6.66 7.75
C PRO A 80 -4.28 -7.61 7.97
N GLU A 81 -4.46 -8.92 7.74
CA GLU A 81 -3.41 -9.94 7.87
C GLU A 81 -2.39 -9.78 6.74
N THR A 82 -2.83 -9.66 5.49
CA THR A 82 -1.96 -9.39 4.33
C THR A 82 -1.20 -8.07 4.49
N ILE A 83 -1.85 -7.00 4.96
CA ILE A 83 -1.18 -5.73 5.29
C ILE A 83 -0.11 -5.95 6.39
N GLY A 84 -0.43 -6.75 7.40
CA GLY A 84 0.48 -7.12 8.47
C GLY A 84 1.73 -7.84 7.94
N ILE A 85 1.54 -8.82 7.04
CA ILE A 85 2.61 -9.57 6.40
C ILE A 85 3.50 -8.64 5.56
N LEU A 86 2.90 -7.80 4.71
CA LEU A 86 3.65 -6.83 3.89
C LEU A 86 4.49 -5.87 4.73
N ARG A 87 3.93 -5.38 5.85
CA ARG A 87 4.66 -4.53 6.80
C ARG A 87 5.81 -5.27 7.48
N ALA A 88 5.61 -6.54 7.83
CA ALA A 88 6.64 -7.37 8.44
C ALA A 88 7.81 -7.60 7.48
N VAL A 89 7.52 -7.98 6.23
CA VAL A 89 8.53 -8.18 5.17
C VAL A 89 9.30 -6.88 4.91
N THR A 90 8.60 -5.75 4.79
CA THR A 90 9.25 -4.44 4.60
C THR A 90 10.21 -4.09 5.74
N ARG A 91 9.82 -4.39 6.99
CA ARG A 91 10.66 -4.16 8.17
C ARG A 91 11.88 -5.08 8.18
N SER A 92 11.72 -6.34 7.78
CA SER A 92 12.81 -7.31 7.64
C SER A 92 13.84 -6.86 6.60
N ILE A 93 13.38 -6.50 5.39
CA ILE A 93 14.23 -5.96 4.32
C ILE A 93 14.99 -4.70 4.78
N SER A 94 14.32 -3.79 5.51
CA SER A 94 14.97 -2.60 6.06
C SER A 94 16.07 -2.93 7.08
N GLY A 95 15.86 -3.94 7.92
CA GLY A 95 16.87 -4.44 8.87
C GLY A 95 18.10 -5.01 8.14
N ILE A 96 17.87 -5.83 7.12
CA ILE A 96 18.95 -6.41 6.29
C ILE A 96 19.75 -5.31 5.59
N ALA A 97 19.08 -4.28 5.04
CA ALA A 97 19.76 -3.15 4.41
C ALA A 97 20.66 -2.38 5.39
N VAL A 98 20.21 -2.20 6.64
CA VAL A 98 21.03 -1.58 7.70
C VAL A 98 22.25 -2.45 8.02
N ASN A 99 22.08 -3.76 8.16
CA ASN A 99 23.18 -4.70 8.44
C ASN A 99 24.23 -4.70 7.32
N VAL A 100 23.79 -4.76 6.06
CA VAL A 100 24.68 -4.67 4.89
C VAL A 100 25.47 -3.35 4.88
N ASN A 101 24.82 -2.23 5.19
CA ASN A 101 25.50 -0.93 5.28
C ASN A 101 26.53 -0.87 6.42
N GLN A 102 26.26 -1.54 7.55
CA GLN A 102 27.23 -1.66 8.64
C GLN A 102 28.45 -2.50 8.24
N ILE A 103 28.23 -3.62 7.54
CA ILE A 103 29.32 -4.47 7.02
C ILE A 103 30.18 -3.66 6.04
N ALA A 104 29.56 -2.90 5.13
CA ALA A 104 30.29 -2.04 4.19
C ALA A 104 31.11 -0.96 4.91
N LYS A 105 30.55 -0.29 5.93
CA LYS A 105 31.28 0.71 6.72
C LYS A 105 32.44 0.10 7.52
N ALA A 106 32.26 -1.09 8.08
CA ALA A 106 33.30 -1.81 8.79
C ALA A 106 34.44 -2.18 7.82
N ALA A 107 34.10 -2.77 6.68
CA ALA A 107 35.04 -3.14 5.63
C ALA A 107 35.85 -1.93 5.13
N ASN A 108 35.21 -0.79 4.89
CA ASN A 108 35.90 0.44 4.48
C ASN A 108 36.84 0.98 5.56
N ARG A 109 36.54 0.74 6.85
CA ARG A 109 37.38 1.18 7.97
C ARG A 109 38.57 0.25 8.20
N THR A 110 38.36 -1.06 8.10
CA THR A 110 39.39 -2.08 8.39
C THR A 110 40.15 -2.54 7.15
N HIS A 111 39.68 -2.16 5.95
CA HIS A 111 40.13 -2.70 4.65
C HIS A 111 39.99 -4.23 4.54
N ASP A 112 39.17 -4.84 5.41
CA ASP A 112 38.92 -6.27 5.48
C ASP A 112 37.40 -6.52 5.54
N PRO A 113 36.77 -6.94 4.42
CA PRO A 113 35.35 -7.21 4.37
C PRO A 113 35.00 -8.56 5.00
N ASP A 114 34.05 -8.58 5.93
CA ASP A 114 33.46 -9.81 6.45
C ASP A 114 32.49 -10.42 5.41
N TYR A 115 33.06 -11.15 4.45
CA TYR A 115 32.33 -11.80 3.36
C TYR A 115 31.34 -12.86 3.87
N GLN A 116 31.67 -13.57 4.94
CA GLN A 116 30.78 -14.60 5.52
C GLN A 116 29.50 -13.99 6.09
N ARG A 117 29.61 -12.83 6.73
CA ARG A 117 28.44 -12.09 7.21
C ARG A 117 27.66 -11.48 6.04
N PHE A 118 28.34 -10.93 5.03
CA PHE A 118 27.67 -10.40 3.83
C PHE A 118 26.85 -11.46 3.08
N PHE A 119 27.41 -12.66 2.84
CA PHE A 119 26.68 -13.73 2.15
C PHE A 119 25.47 -14.24 2.95
N ARG A 120 25.53 -14.23 4.28
CA ARG A 120 24.37 -14.53 5.13
C ARG A 120 23.26 -13.49 4.99
N GLU A 121 23.58 -12.21 5.08
CA GLU A 121 22.60 -11.13 4.89
C GLU A 121 21.99 -11.17 3.48
N ARG A 122 22.79 -11.47 2.45
CA ARG A 122 22.31 -11.67 1.07
C ARG A 122 21.34 -12.85 0.95
N ALA A 123 21.62 -13.97 1.62
CA ALA A 123 20.73 -15.13 1.62
C ALA A 123 19.39 -14.82 2.32
N GLU A 124 19.42 -14.10 3.43
CA GLU A 124 18.22 -13.63 4.14
C GLU A 124 17.41 -12.64 3.29
N LEU A 125 18.07 -11.72 2.58
CA LEU A 125 17.40 -10.82 1.64
C LEU A 125 16.66 -11.59 0.55
N GLY A 126 17.28 -12.64 -0.01
CA GLY A 126 16.65 -13.49 -1.00
C GLY A 126 15.39 -14.19 -0.49
N LYS A 127 15.39 -14.62 0.78
CA LYS A 127 14.19 -15.22 1.42
C LYS A 127 13.07 -14.21 1.58
N GLU A 128 13.37 -12.99 2.02
CA GLU A 128 12.37 -11.94 2.18
C GLU A 128 11.80 -11.45 0.85
N ILE A 129 12.60 -11.41 -0.21
CA ILE A 129 12.13 -11.12 -1.57
C ILE A 129 11.20 -12.23 -2.06
N ALA A 130 11.58 -13.51 -1.92
CA ALA A 130 10.71 -14.62 -2.30
C ALA A 130 9.38 -14.61 -1.52
N ARG A 131 9.41 -14.22 -0.24
CA ARG A 131 8.22 -14.04 0.58
C ARG A 131 7.36 -12.86 0.13
N LEU A 132 7.98 -11.75 -0.27
CA LEU A 132 7.28 -10.62 -0.87
C LEU A 132 6.57 -11.03 -2.16
N ASP A 133 7.27 -11.73 -3.05
CA ASP A 133 6.73 -12.20 -4.33
C ASP A 133 5.54 -13.13 -4.12
N ALA A 134 5.62 -14.06 -3.16
CA ALA A 134 4.52 -14.97 -2.82
C ALA A 134 3.27 -14.25 -2.31
N VAL A 135 3.42 -13.08 -1.68
CA VAL A 135 2.28 -12.26 -1.19
C VAL A 135 1.75 -11.34 -2.29
N LEU A 136 2.62 -10.85 -3.19
CA LEU A 136 2.22 -9.97 -4.28
C LEU A 136 1.53 -10.72 -5.42
N GLN A 137 1.93 -11.96 -5.74
CA GLN A 137 1.34 -12.75 -6.83
C GLN A 137 -0.20 -12.92 -6.71
N PRO A 138 -0.75 -13.36 -5.56
CA PRO A 138 -2.21 -13.43 -5.38
C PRO A 138 -2.91 -12.07 -5.52
N LEU A 139 -2.26 -10.98 -5.14
CA LEU A 139 -2.82 -9.63 -5.27
C LEU A 139 -2.87 -9.18 -6.73
N LEU A 140 -1.86 -9.52 -7.52
CA LEU A 140 -1.80 -9.27 -8.95
C LEU A 140 -2.84 -10.13 -9.70
N ASP A 141 -3.01 -11.40 -9.32
CA ASP A 141 -4.04 -12.29 -9.88
C ASP A 141 -5.47 -11.78 -9.59
N VAL A 142 -5.69 -11.25 -8.39
CA VAL A 142 -6.98 -10.62 -8.01
C VAL A 142 -7.19 -9.31 -8.79
N ALA A 143 -6.13 -8.53 -9.02
CA ALA A 143 -6.21 -7.35 -9.89
C ALA A 143 -6.55 -7.73 -11.34
N GLN A 144 -6.02 -8.86 -11.84
CA GLN A 144 -6.31 -9.38 -13.17
C GLN A 144 -7.77 -9.87 -13.30
N ARG A 145 -8.29 -10.67 -12.35
CA ARG A 145 -9.71 -11.10 -12.36
C ARG A 145 -10.71 -9.95 -12.26
N ARG A 146 -10.23 -8.79 -11.82
CA ARG A 146 -11.04 -7.59 -11.62
C ARG A 146 -11.12 -6.72 -12.87
N SER A 147 -10.08 -6.65 -13.70
CA SER A 147 -10.21 -6.03 -15.02
C SER A 147 -11.34 -6.70 -15.80
N ASP A 148 -11.52 -8.01 -15.62
CA ASP A 148 -12.63 -8.76 -16.20
C ASP A 148 -14.00 -8.36 -15.64
N GLY A 149 -14.09 -8.00 -14.35
CA GLY A 149 -15.34 -7.53 -13.73
C GLY A 149 -15.75 -6.12 -14.19
N LEU A 150 -14.77 -5.21 -14.35
CA LEU A 150 -15.01 -3.90 -14.97
C LEU A 150 -15.41 -4.07 -16.44
N GLN A 151 -14.77 -5.00 -17.15
CA GLN A 151 -15.10 -5.32 -18.53
C GLN A 151 -16.53 -5.86 -18.63
N ARG A 152 -16.94 -6.81 -17.78
CA ARG A 152 -18.33 -7.29 -17.71
C ARG A 152 -19.36 -6.19 -17.43
N LEU A 153 -19.00 -5.17 -16.67
CA LEU A 153 -19.88 -4.01 -16.45
C LEU A 153 -19.97 -3.09 -17.66
N LYS A 154 -18.88 -2.95 -18.43
CA LYS A 154 -18.93 -2.27 -19.73
C LYS A 154 -19.80 -3.06 -20.70
N ASP A 155 -19.60 -4.37 -20.78
CA ASP A 155 -20.36 -5.27 -21.65
C ASP A 155 -21.86 -5.31 -21.29
N ALA A 156 -22.22 -5.12 -20.01
CA ALA A 156 -23.61 -5.03 -19.55
C ALA A 156 -24.23 -3.62 -19.69
N SER A 157 -23.43 -2.62 -20.07
CA SER A 157 -23.88 -1.24 -20.28
C SER A 157 -24.10 -0.87 -21.75
N GLU A 158 -23.66 -1.74 -22.67
CA GLU A 158 -24.00 -1.72 -24.11
C GLU A 158 -25.28 -2.53 -24.38
#